data_AF-A0A1I3JK90-F1
#
_entry.id   AF-A0A1I3JK90-F1
#
_cell.length_a   1.000
_cell.length_b   1.000
_cell.length_c   1.000
_cell.angle_alpha   90.00
_cell.angle_beta   90.00
_cell.angle_gamma   90.00
#
_symmetry.space_group_name_H-M   'P 1'
#
loop_
_entity.id
_entity.type
_entity.pdbx_description
1 polymer ?
#
loop_
_entity_poly.entity_id
_entity_poly.type
_entity_poly.pdbx_seq_one_letter_code
_entity_poly.pdbx_strand_id
1 'polypeptide(L)' 'MYYVIRDSEKLPPSIIHEDHYFAWYNPLKKDHRVEFRGTMNQCYDFMSNHYPQTKRFSLK' A
#
# COMPACT_ATOMS: atom_id res chain seq x y z
N MET A 1 -13.84 1.56 1.98
CA MET A 1 -13.03 1.19 0.77
C MET A 1 -11.58 0.90 1.19
N TYR A 2 -10.74 0.26 0.37
CA TYR A 2 -9.32 0.06 0.66
C TYR A 2 -8.41 0.68 -0.41
N TYR A 3 -7.19 1.02 0.00
CA TYR A 3 -6.15 1.62 -0.84
C TYR A 3 -4.85 0.83 -0.71
N VAL A 4 -4.20 0.56 -1.84
CA VAL A 4 -2.78 0.18 -1.86
C VAL A 4 -1.98 1.46 -1.95
N ILE A 5 -1.19 1.73 -0.92
CA ILE A 5 -0.36 2.93 -0.80
C ILE A 5 1.11 2.54 -0.86
N ARG A 6 1.91 3.43 -1.44
CA ARG A 6 3.37 3.37 -1.39
C ARG A 6 3.85 4.59 -0.64
N ASP A 7 4.55 4.37 0.47
CA ASP A 7 5.06 5.44 1.33
C ASP A 7 6.42 5.97 0.91
N SER A 8 7.22 5.11 0.29
CA SER A 8 8.56 5.37 -0.21
C SER A 8 8.88 4.33 -1.27
N GLU A 9 9.76 4.65 -2.20
CA GLU A 9 10.27 3.67 -3.16
C GLU A 9 11.02 2.52 -2.50
N LYS A 10 11.61 2.77 -1.33
CA LYS A 10 12.44 1.82 -0.57
C LYS A 10 11.64 0.82 0.27
N LEU A 11 10.37 1.10 0.53
CA LEU A 11 9.52 0.28 1.39
C LEU A 11 8.49 -0.48 0.54
N PRO A 12 8.08 -1.69 0.97
CA PRO A 12 6.98 -2.37 0.33
C PRO A 12 5.68 -1.56 0.45
N PRO A 13 4.79 -1.65 -0.55
CA PRO A 13 3.47 -1.05 -0.45
C PRO A 13 2.65 -1.67 0.67
N SER A 14 1.69 -0.91 1.18
CA SER A 14 0.80 -1.29 2.28
C SER A 14 -0.67 -1.13 1.88
N ILE A 15 -1.55 -1.92 2.48
CA ILE A 15 -3.00 -1.78 2.29
C ILE A 15 -3.56 -1.03 3.50
N ILE A 16 -4.31 0.05 3.25
CA ILE A 16 -5.00 0.82 4.30
C ILE A 16 -6.50 0.88 4.04
N HIS A 17 -7.30 0.97 5.11
CA HIS A 17 -8.71 1.30 5.01
C HIS A 17 -8.91 2.80 4.73
N GLU A 18 -10.02 3.15 4.10
CA GLU A 18 -10.41 4.52 3.75
C GLU A 18 -10.43 5.47 4.95
N ASP A 19 -10.83 4.99 6.13
CA ASP A 19 -10.84 5.80 7.35
C ASP A 19 -9.43 6.27 7.76
N HIS A 20 -8.39 5.55 7.34
CA HIS A 20 -6.99 5.92 7.60
C HIS A 20 -6.36 6.74 6.47
N TYR A 21 -7.09 6.97 5.37
CA TYR A 21 -6.56 7.67 4.20
C TYR A 21 -6.12 9.09 4.54
N PHE A 22 -6.96 9.86 5.26
CA PHE A 22 -6.64 11.24 5.62
C PHE A 22 -5.50 11.37 6.61
N ALA A 23 -5.30 10.36 7.47
CA ALA A 23 -4.16 10.34 8.40
C ALA A 23 -2.85 10.03 7.68
N TRP A 24 -2.91 9.22 6.62
CA TRP A 24 -1.76 8.90 5.78
C TRP A 24 -1.43 10.01 4.77
N TYR A 25 -2.44 10.63 4.17
CA TYR A 25 -2.28 11.62 3.10
C TYR A 25 -1.60 12.90 3.61
N ASN A 26 -0.56 13.33 2.92
CA ASN A 26 0.26 14.48 3.27
C ASN A 26 0.73 15.14 1.97
N PRO A 27 0.09 16.24 1.55
CA PRO A 27 0.38 16.88 0.26
C PRO A 27 1.82 17.40 0.14
N LEU A 28 2.57 17.49 1.25
CA LEU A 28 3.97 17.92 1.27
C LEU A 28 4.96 16.77 1.03
N LYS A 29 4.52 15.51 1.17
CA LYS A 29 5.36 14.32 0.99
C LYS A 29 5.36 13.91 -0.48
N LYS A 30 6.47 14.13 -1.19
CA LYS A 30 6.58 13.90 -2.64
C LYS A 30 6.56 12.43 -3.05
N ASP A 31 7.03 11.55 -2.18
CA ASP A 31 7.35 10.17 -2.56
C ASP A 31 6.21 9.18 -2.27
N HIS A 32 5.12 9.65 -1.65
CA HIS A 32 4.00 8.79 -1.33
C HIS A 32 2.89 8.86 -2.36
N ARG A 33 2.31 7.71 -2.71
CA ARG A 33 1.26 7.65 -3.74
C ARG A 33 0.30 6.52 -3.48
N VAL A 34 -0.93 6.70 -3.98
CA VAL A 34 -1.89 5.61 -4.11
C VAL A 34 -1.58 4.88 -5.40
N GLU A 35 -1.44 3.56 -5.33
CA GLU A 35 -1.21 2.71 -6.50
C GLU A 35 -2.49 2.02 -6.96
N PHE A 36 -3.40 1.71 -6.03
CA PHE A 36 -4.67 1.06 -6.35
C PHE A 36 -5.76 1.39 -5.32
N ARG A 37 -7.03 1.36 -5.73
CA ARG A 37 -8.20 1.54 -4.87
C ARG A 37 -9.25 0.49 -5.20
N GLY A 38 -9.79 -0.19 -4.19
CA GLY A 38 -10.81 -1.22 -4.39
C GLY A 38 -11.28 -1.88 -3.09
N THR A 39 -11.89 -3.04 -3.24
CA THR A 39 -12.18 -3.93 -2.09
C THR A 39 -10.89 -4.51 -1.52
N MET A 40 -10.93 -5.00 -0.29
CA MET A 40 -9.78 -5.63 0.36
C MET A 40 -9.18 -6.75 -0.49
N ASN A 41 -10.01 -7.63 -1.04
CA ASN A 41 -9.56 -8.74 -1.87
C ASN A 41 -8.87 -8.25 -3.15
N GLN A 42 -9.45 -7.25 -3.83
CA GLN A 42 -8.83 -6.67 -5.02
C GLN A 42 -7.48 -6.01 -4.70
N CYS A 43 -7.31 -5.39 -3.53
CA CYS A 43 -6.03 -4.86 -3.10
C CYS A 43 -4.99 -5.97 -2.86
N TYR A 44 -5.39 -7.10 -2.27
CA TYR A 44 -4.51 -8.27 -2.12
C TYR A 44 -4.16 -8.90 -3.48
N ASP A 45 -5.12 -9.01 -4.39
CA ASP A 45 -4.87 -9.50 -5.75
C ASP A 45 -3.89 -8.57 -6.49
N PHE A 46 -4.08 -7.26 -6.40
CA PHE A 46 -3.16 -6.27 -6.95
C PHE A 46 -1.75 -6.43 -6.39
N MET A 47 -1.61 -6.55 -5.06
CA MET A 47 -0.34 -6.77 -4.38
C MET A 47 0.34 -8.06 -4.84
N SER A 48 -0.41 -9.16 -4.93
CA SER A 48 0.13 -10.46 -5.35
C SER A 48 0.65 -10.42 -6.81
N ASN A 49 -0.06 -9.70 -7.69
CA ASN A 49 0.28 -9.64 -9.11
C ASN A 49 1.44 -8.67 -9.41
N HIS A 50 1.52 -7.54 -8.69
CA HIS A 50 2.52 -6.48 -8.96
C HIS A 50 3.75 -6.59 -8.06
N TYR A 51 3.60 -7.22 -6.90
CA TYR A 51 4.66 -7.38 -5.89
C TYR A 51 4.74 -8.85 -5.47
N PRO A 52 5.15 -9.76 -6.38
CA PRO A 52 5.36 -11.16 -6.04
C PRO A 52 6.41 -11.20 -4.93
N GLN A 53 6.00 -11.62 -3.73
CA GLN A 53 6.83 -11.53 -2.53
C GLN A 53 8.20 -12.19 -2.75
N THR A 54 9.28 -11.40 -2.76
CA THR A 54 10.49 -11.82 -2.08
C THR A 54 10.11 -11.93 -0.60
N LYS A 55 9.77 -13.15 -0.16
CA LYS A 55 9.59 -13.53 1.26
C LYS A 55 10.75 -13.01 2.10
N ARG A 56 10.67 -11.81 2.66
CA ARG A 56 11.67 -11.35 3.63
C ARG A 56 11.15 -10.27 4.57
N PHE A 57 10.05 -10.57 5.24
CA PHE A 57 9.85 -10.11 6.61
C PHE A 57 9.42 -11.29 7.47
N SER A 58 10.37 -12.22 7.65
CA SER A 58 10.35 -13.10 8.81
C SER A 58 10.83 -12.24 9.97
N LEU A 59 9.89 -11.67 10.72
CA LEU A 59 10.17 -11.14 12.05
C LEU A 59 10.69 -12.32 12.89
N LYS A 60 11.93 -12.20 13.36
CA LYS A 60 12.55 -13.09 14.33
C LYS A 60 12.42 -12.46 15.70
#